data_AF-A0A961FUH6-F1
#
_entry.id   AF-A0A961FUH6-F1
#
_cell.length_a   1.000
_cell.length_b   1.000
_cell.length_c   1.000
_cell.angle_alpha   90.00
_cell.angle_beta   90.00
_cell.angle_gamma   90.00
#
_symmetry.space_group_name_H-M   'P 1'
#
loop_
_entity.id
_entity.type
_entity.pdbx_description
1 polymer ?
#
loop_
_entity_poly.entity_id
_entity_poly.type
_entity_poly.pdbx_seq_one_letter_code
_entity_poly.pdbx_strand_id
1 'polypeptide(L)'
;MLASHQGVRINGTSSEPIADLNSPEGFSDERQRQKLKLLQGFNQTYADSFPQQTELDARIRSYELAFRMQARAPEAVDLTEETQETLKLYGIDQKETETYGRNCLLARRLVERGVRFIQLYSGTGSKWDSHSAIEANHSRLCRAMDRPVAGLLRDLKQRGLLNETLVIWG
;
A
#
# COMPACT_ATOMS: atom_id res chain seq x y z
N MET A 1 5.86 -20.75 -2.50
CA MET A 1 6.16 -19.49 -3.22
C MET A 1 7.31 -18.82 -2.49
N LEU A 2 8.37 -18.47 -3.21
CA LEU A 2 9.53 -17.77 -2.65
C LEU A 2 9.08 -16.47 -1.99
N ALA A 3 9.53 -16.22 -0.75
CA ALA A 3 9.20 -15.04 0.05
C ALA A 3 9.66 -13.70 -0.57
N SER A 4 10.34 -13.73 -1.73
CA SER A 4 10.90 -12.57 -2.43
C SER A 4 9.85 -11.65 -3.04
N HIS A 5 8.58 -12.07 -3.11
CA HIS A 5 7.49 -11.34 -3.75
C HIS A 5 6.28 -11.11 -2.84
N GLN A 6 6.44 -11.21 -1.52
CA GLN A 6 5.34 -11.01 -0.58
C GLN A 6 5.05 -9.52 -0.40
N GLY A 7 3.81 -9.11 -0.68
CA GLY A 7 3.35 -7.73 -0.52
C GLY A 7 3.15 -7.32 0.94
N VAL A 8 3.26 -6.02 1.21
CA VAL A 8 2.96 -5.43 2.53
C VAL A 8 1.53 -4.90 2.53
N ARG A 9 0.72 -5.32 3.50
CA ARG A 9 -0.64 -4.80 3.67
C ARG A 9 -0.57 -3.38 4.22
N ILE A 10 -1.24 -2.44 3.54
CA ILE A 10 -1.42 -1.07 4.02
C ILE A 10 -2.91 -0.84 4.31
N ASN A 11 -3.21 -0.27 5.47
CA ASN A 11 -4.54 0.08 5.92
C ASN A 11 -4.73 1.61 5.85
N GLY A 12 -5.31 2.13 4.78
CA GLY A 12 -5.53 3.57 4.57
C GLY A 12 -6.52 4.24 5.53
N THR A 13 -7.10 3.51 6.48
CA THR A 13 -8.04 4.04 7.49
C THR A 13 -7.52 3.99 8.93
N SER A 14 -6.34 3.39 9.14
CA SER A 14 -5.72 3.26 10.46
C SER A 14 -4.81 4.45 10.75
N SER A 15 -4.68 4.83 12.03
CA SER A 15 -3.63 5.74 12.50
C SER A 15 -2.23 5.14 12.34
N GLU A 16 -2.14 3.81 12.23
CA GLU A 16 -0.94 3.07 11.83
C GLU A 16 -1.23 2.30 10.54
N PRO A 17 -0.97 2.92 9.37
CA PRO A 17 -1.35 2.34 8.09
C PRO A 17 -0.50 1.12 7.71
N ILE A 18 0.74 1.07 8.17
CA ILE A 18 1.59 -0.12 8.11
C ILE A 18 1.73 -0.58 9.56
N ALA A 19 1.48 -1.86 9.84
CA ALA A 19 1.67 -2.40 11.18
C ALA A 19 3.15 -2.28 11.58
N ASP A 20 3.42 -1.90 12.83
CA ASP A 20 4.77 -1.73 13.38
C ASP A 20 5.63 -0.69 12.62
N LEU A 21 4.99 0.26 11.91
CA LEU A 21 5.66 1.33 11.17
C LEU A 21 6.47 2.26 12.06
N ASN A 22 5.91 2.57 13.23
CA ASN A 22 6.48 3.51 14.17
C ASN A 22 7.46 2.77 15.09
N SER A 23 8.66 3.32 15.25
CA SER A 23 9.59 2.84 16.26
C SER A 23 8.97 3.01 17.65
N PRO A 24 9.04 2.01 18.54
CA PRO A 24 8.61 2.17 19.93
C PRO A 24 9.30 3.36 20.60
N GLU A 25 8.62 4.02 21.55
CA GLU A 25 9.20 5.12 22.31
C GLU A 25 10.57 4.72 22.90
N GLY A 26 11.60 5.51 22.62
CA GLY A 26 12.98 5.27 23.07
C GLY A 26 13.93 4.63 22.05
N PHE A 27 13.47 4.31 20.84
CA PHE A 27 14.34 3.90 19.73
C PHE A 27 14.64 5.06 18.78
N SER A 28 15.90 5.51 18.72
CA SER A 28 16.34 6.49 17.72
C SER A 28 16.61 5.85 16.36
N ASP A 29 16.43 6.62 15.30
CA ASP A 29 16.77 6.22 13.92
C ASP A 29 18.22 5.73 13.78
N GLU A 30 19.15 6.39 14.46
CA GLU A 30 20.56 6.00 14.52
C GLU A 30 20.73 4.56 15.04
N ARG A 31 20.01 4.22 16.11
CA ARG A 31 20.07 2.91 16.76
C ARG A 31 19.41 1.84 15.89
N GLN A 32 18.32 2.18 15.20
CA GLN A 32 17.67 1.31 14.23
C GLN A 32 18.59 1.01 13.03
N ARG A 33 19.27 2.02 12.49
CA ARG A 33 20.24 1.85 11.40
C ARG A 33 21.42 0.98 11.81
N GLN A 34 21.97 1.17 13.01
CA GLN A 34 23.06 0.32 13.51
C GLN A 34 22.62 -1.13 13.69
N LYS A 35 21.41 -1.38 14.20
CA LYS A 35 20.82 -2.72 14.29
C LYS A 35 20.70 -3.38 12.92
N LEU A 36 20.16 -2.67 11.94
CA LEU A 36 20.02 -3.17 10.56
C LEU A 36 21.39 -3.47 9.93
N LYS A 37 22.39 -2.60 10.14
CA LYS A 37 23.75 -2.81 9.62
C LYS A 37 24.41 -4.06 10.21
N LEU A 38 24.21 -4.31 11.51
CA LEU A 38 24.71 -5.53 12.17
C LEU A 38 24.01 -6.78 11.61
N LEU A 39 22.68 -6.74 11.50
CA LEU A 39 21.91 -7.84 10.90
C LEU A 39 22.34 -8.12 9.47
N GLN A 40 22.58 -7.09 8.67
CA GLN A 40 23.07 -7.21 7.30
C GLN A 40 24.45 -7.90 7.25
N GLY A 41 25.34 -7.58 8.19
CA GLY A 41 26.63 -8.28 8.34
C GLY A 41 26.48 -9.78 8.62
N PHE A 42 25.60 -10.16 9.55
CA PHE A 42 25.35 -11.58 9.83
C PHE A 42 24.71 -12.31 8.64
N ASN A 43 23.78 -11.64 7.97
CA ASN A 43 23.11 -12.17 6.80
C ASN A 43 24.08 -12.40 5.64
N GLN A 44 25.02 -11.49 5.42
CA GLN A 44 26.05 -11.63 4.38
C GLN A 44 26.92 -12.86 4.64
N THR A 45 27.43 -13.00 5.86
CA THR A 45 28.25 -14.15 6.27
C THR A 45 27.50 -15.49 6.14
N TYR A 46 26.19 -15.49 6.44
CA TYR A 46 25.36 -16.67 6.29
C TYR A 46 25.08 -17.00 4.81
N ALA A 47 24.80 -15.99 3.98
CA ALA A 47 24.57 -16.15 2.55
C ALA A 47 25.82 -16.69 1.84
N ASP A 48 27.01 -16.20 2.20
CA ASP A 48 28.29 -16.70 1.69
C ASP A 48 28.52 -18.18 2.06
N SER A 49 27.96 -18.63 3.18
CA SER A 49 28.06 -20.03 3.65
C SER A 49 27.02 -20.96 3.02
N PHE A 50 25.90 -20.43 2.52
CA PHE A 50 24.78 -21.21 1.97
C PHE A 50 24.16 -20.58 0.71
N PRO A 51 24.91 -20.50 -0.41
CA PRO A 51 24.51 -19.77 -1.62
C PRO A 51 23.24 -20.31 -2.33
N GLN A 52 22.75 -21.49 -1.94
CA GLN A 52 21.53 -22.10 -2.49
C GLN A 52 20.25 -21.73 -1.70
N GLN A 53 20.35 -21.08 -0.54
CA GLN A 53 19.19 -20.69 0.28
C GLN A 53 18.71 -19.26 -0.03
N THR A 54 17.91 -19.12 -1.07
CA THR A 54 17.33 -17.84 -1.52
C THR A 54 16.24 -17.27 -0.58
N GLU A 55 15.79 -18.04 0.40
CA GLU A 55 14.75 -17.64 1.34
C GLU A 55 15.23 -16.55 2.32
N LEU A 56 16.49 -16.60 2.73
CA LEU A 56 17.08 -15.58 3.61
C LEU A 56 17.19 -14.23 2.89
N ASP A 57 17.70 -14.24 1.66
CA ASP A 57 17.81 -13.07 0.78
C ASP A 57 16.46 -12.40 0.53
N ALA A 58 15.43 -13.21 0.28
CA ALA A 58 14.07 -12.73 0.14
C ALA A 58 13.57 -12.00 1.39
N ARG A 59 13.84 -12.56 2.57
CA ARG A 59 13.43 -11.99 3.85
C ARG A 59 14.17 -10.69 4.17
N ILE A 60 15.46 -10.61 3.85
CA ILE A 60 16.28 -9.40 3.99
C ILE A 60 15.73 -8.28 3.11
N ARG A 61 15.49 -8.57 1.83
CA ARG A 61 14.93 -7.60 0.88
C ARG A 61 13.55 -7.12 1.34
N SER A 62 12.73 -8.00 1.91
CA SER A 62 11.43 -7.63 2.48
C SER A 62 11.58 -6.68 3.67
N TYR A 63 12.52 -6.94 4.59
CA TYR A 63 12.79 -6.03 5.72
C TYR A 63 13.41 -4.69 5.30
N GLU A 64 14.32 -4.67 4.32
CA GLU A 64 14.86 -3.42 3.77
C GLU A 64 13.82 -2.62 3.00
N LEU A 65 12.93 -3.31 2.26
CA LEU A 65 11.79 -2.69 1.61
C LEU A 65 10.84 -2.11 2.66
N ALA A 66 10.51 -2.88 3.70
CA ALA A 66 9.71 -2.41 4.82
C ALA A 66 10.36 -1.17 5.46
N PHE A 67 11.66 -1.19 5.78
CA PHE A 67 12.38 -0.03 6.33
C PHE A 67 12.38 1.19 5.39
N ARG A 68 12.58 0.99 4.09
CA ARG A 68 12.46 2.05 3.08
C ARG A 68 11.04 2.59 2.99
N MET A 69 10.04 1.73 3.14
CA MET A 69 8.65 2.14 3.34
C MET A 69 8.54 2.92 4.65
N GLN A 70 9.10 2.48 5.79
CA GLN A 70 9.02 3.24 7.04
C GLN A 70 9.60 4.65 6.94
N ALA A 71 10.70 4.82 6.19
CA ALA A 71 11.34 6.12 5.99
C ALA A 71 10.62 7.05 4.97
N ARG A 72 9.73 6.51 4.11
CA ARG A 72 9.04 7.28 3.03
C ARG A 72 7.51 7.20 3.05
N ALA A 73 6.94 6.28 3.82
CA ALA A 73 5.52 6.02 3.94
C ALA A 73 4.74 7.04 4.77
N PRO A 74 5.30 7.75 5.78
CA PRO A 74 4.52 8.72 6.55
C PRO A 74 3.84 9.75 5.65
N GLU A 75 4.59 10.35 4.72
CA GLU A 75 4.02 11.30 3.73
C GLU A 75 3.11 10.62 2.70
N ALA A 76 3.36 9.36 2.35
CA ALA A 76 2.51 8.67 1.36
C ALA A 76 1.11 8.41 1.93
N VAL A 77 0.99 8.24 3.25
CA VAL A 77 -0.28 7.93 3.92
C VAL A 77 -0.90 9.11 4.65
N ASP A 78 -0.15 10.19 4.89
CA ASP A 78 -0.71 11.42 5.44
C ASP A 78 -1.53 12.19 4.40
N LEU A 79 -2.82 11.91 4.34
CA LEU A 79 -3.75 12.57 3.43
C LEU A 79 -4.19 13.97 3.89
N THR A 80 -3.69 14.48 5.02
CA THR A 80 -4.12 15.79 5.54
C THR A 80 -3.71 16.97 4.66
N GLU A 81 -2.66 16.81 3.86
CA GLU A 81 -2.18 17.83 2.92
C GLU A 81 -2.93 17.87 1.58
N GLU A 82 -3.94 17.01 1.38
CA GLU A 82 -4.67 16.95 0.11
C GLU A 82 -5.72 18.06 -0.02
N THR A 83 -5.85 18.59 -1.24
CA THR A 83 -6.84 19.62 -1.55
C THR A 83 -8.26 19.08 -1.44
N GLN A 84 -9.21 19.96 -1.13
CA GLN A 84 -10.63 19.59 -1.07
C GLN A 84 -11.15 19.08 -2.41
N GLU A 85 -10.62 19.62 -3.51
CA GLU A 85 -10.90 19.18 -4.87
C GLU A 85 -10.44 17.73 -5.08
N THR A 86 -9.24 17.37 -4.62
CA THR A 86 -8.75 15.99 -4.66
C THR A 86 -9.65 15.08 -3.81
N LEU A 87 -9.94 15.46 -2.56
CA LEU A 87 -10.76 14.63 -1.68
C LEU A 87 -12.15 14.34 -2.28
N LYS A 88 -12.77 15.35 -2.90
CA LYS A 88 -14.03 15.21 -3.63
C LYS A 88 -13.87 14.36 -4.89
N LEU A 89 -12.78 14.47 -5.63
CA LEU A 89 -12.54 13.63 -6.81
C LEU A 89 -12.60 12.14 -6.47
N TYR A 90 -12.02 11.75 -5.35
CA TYR A 90 -12.02 10.36 -4.86
C TYR A 90 -13.30 9.98 -4.09
N GLY A 91 -14.24 10.90 -3.87
CA GLY A 91 -15.46 10.65 -3.11
C GLY A 91 -15.22 10.44 -1.61
N ILE A 92 -14.18 11.04 -1.04
CA ILE A 92 -13.87 10.90 0.39
C ILE A 92 -14.89 11.68 1.25
N ASP A 93 -15.64 12.58 0.64
CA ASP A 93 -16.74 13.35 1.23
C ASP A 93 -18.04 12.54 1.42
N GLN A 94 -18.11 11.31 0.92
CA GLN A 94 -19.29 10.44 1.02
C GLN A 94 -18.96 9.16 1.78
N LYS A 95 -19.81 8.81 2.75
CA LYS A 95 -19.61 7.66 3.66
C LYS A 95 -19.45 6.34 2.90
N GLU A 96 -20.17 6.19 1.79
CA GLU A 96 -20.18 4.97 0.97
C GLU A 96 -18.86 4.73 0.24
N THR A 97 -18.19 5.81 -0.19
CA THR A 97 -16.96 5.76 -0.98
C THR A 97 -15.71 6.09 -0.18
N GLU A 98 -15.83 6.68 1.01
CA GLU A 98 -14.73 7.19 1.84
C GLU A 98 -13.57 6.21 1.97
N THR A 99 -13.86 4.97 2.39
CA THR A 99 -12.82 3.96 2.64
C THR A 99 -12.05 3.60 1.37
N TYR A 100 -12.77 3.33 0.27
CA TYR A 100 -12.13 2.92 -0.97
C TYR A 100 -11.50 4.11 -1.71
N GLY A 101 -12.08 5.30 -1.58
CA GLY A 101 -11.53 6.58 -2.00
C GLY A 101 -10.16 6.86 -1.38
N ARG A 102 -10.01 6.68 -0.06
CA ARG A 102 -8.70 6.79 0.61
C ARG A 102 -7.68 5.78 0.08
N ASN A 103 -8.09 4.53 -0.15
CA ASN A 103 -7.20 3.51 -0.70
C ASN A 103 -6.73 3.87 -2.12
N CYS A 104 -7.63 4.35 -2.98
CA CYS A 104 -7.30 4.82 -4.33
C CYS A 104 -6.35 6.03 -4.29
N LEU A 105 -6.60 7.00 -3.43
CA LEU A 105 -5.75 8.19 -3.28
C LEU A 105 -4.35 7.82 -2.77
N LEU A 106 -4.27 6.90 -1.81
CA LEU A 106 -3.01 6.33 -1.36
C LEU A 106 -2.28 5.62 -2.50
N ALA A 107 -2.99 4.84 -3.33
CA ALA A 107 -2.37 4.20 -4.49
C ALA A 107 -1.75 5.23 -5.44
N ARG A 108 -2.43 6.34 -5.74
CA ARG A 108 -1.86 7.42 -6.55
C ARG A 108 -0.56 7.95 -5.94
N ARG A 109 -0.53 8.20 -4.63
CA ARG A 109 0.68 8.67 -3.93
C ARG A 109 1.83 7.66 -3.95
N LEU A 110 1.52 6.37 -3.93
CA LEU A 110 2.50 5.30 -4.08
C LEU A 110 3.05 5.22 -5.52
N VAL A 111 2.20 5.41 -6.53
CA VAL A 111 2.64 5.50 -7.94
C VAL A 111 3.62 6.67 -8.11
N GLU A 112 3.29 7.86 -7.60
CA GLU A 112 4.18 9.05 -7.65
C GLU A 112 5.55 8.81 -7.02
N ARG A 113 5.61 7.93 -6.03
CA ARG A 113 6.85 7.57 -5.30
C ARG A 113 7.59 6.39 -5.93
N GLY A 114 7.15 5.92 -7.09
CA GLY A 114 7.81 4.88 -7.88
C GLY A 114 7.52 3.45 -7.39
N VAL A 115 6.44 3.23 -6.65
CA VAL A 115 6.03 1.88 -6.27
C VAL A 115 5.59 1.12 -7.52
N ARG A 116 6.26 0.01 -7.80
CA ARG A 116 6.12 -0.73 -9.06
C ARG A 116 4.87 -1.61 -9.17
N PHE A 117 4.29 -2.00 -8.04
CA PHE A 117 3.15 -2.90 -8.02
C PHE A 117 2.27 -2.55 -6.83
N ILE A 118 0.98 -2.28 -7.11
CA ILE A 118 -0.01 -1.89 -6.12
C ILE A 118 -1.27 -2.70 -6.41
N GLN A 119 -1.84 -3.33 -5.39
CA GLN A 119 -3.10 -4.05 -5.49
C GLN A 119 -4.13 -3.37 -4.59
N LEU A 120 -5.25 -2.97 -5.19
CA LEU A 120 -6.39 -2.42 -4.47
C LEU A 120 -7.49 -3.46 -4.39
N TYR A 121 -7.93 -3.77 -3.18
CA TYR A 121 -8.98 -4.76 -2.94
C TYR A 121 -10.26 -4.08 -2.45
N SER A 122 -11.36 -4.28 -3.17
CA SER A 122 -12.70 -3.85 -2.76
C SER A 122 -13.52 -5.08 -2.38
N GLY A 123 -14.19 -5.07 -1.22
CA GLY A 123 -15.09 -6.16 -0.83
C GLY A 123 -14.42 -7.32 -0.09
N THR A 124 -13.76 -7.05 1.05
CA THR A 124 -13.18 -8.06 1.95
C THR A 124 -14.21 -9.07 2.47
N GLY A 125 -13.79 -10.34 2.60
CA GLY A 125 -14.61 -11.41 3.18
C GLY A 125 -15.77 -11.86 2.29
N SER A 126 -15.49 -12.18 1.02
CA SER A 126 -16.49 -12.72 0.09
C SER A 126 -17.71 -11.81 -0.15
N LYS A 127 -17.56 -10.49 0.02
CA LYS A 127 -18.69 -9.55 -0.17
C LYS A 127 -19.27 -9.59 -1.59
N TRP A 128 -18.43 -9.85 -2.59
CA TRP A 128 -18.85 -10.03 -3.98
C TRP A 128 -19.45 -11.41 -4.28
N ASP A 129 -19.28 -12.36 -3.37
CA ASP A 129 -19.81 -13.73 -3.47
C ASP A 129 -21.16 -13.81 -2.73
N SER A 130 -22.11 -12.98 -3.19
CA SER A 130 -23.45 -12.88 -2.61
C SER A 130 -24.37 -13.98 -3.12
N HIS A 131 -24.94 -14.77 -2.20
CA HIS A 131 -25.88 -15.86 -2.51
C HIS A 131 -27.37 -15.46 -2.35
N SER A 132 -27.62 -14.23 -1.90
CA SER A 132 -28.96 -13.65 -1.73
C SER A 132 -28.89 -12.12 -1.84
N ALA A 133 -30.04 -11.47 -2.10
CA ALA A 133 -30.16 -10.02 -2.26
C ALA A 133 -29.11 -9.40 -3.20
N ILE A 134 -28.80 -10.11 -4.31
CA ILE A 134 -27.68 -9.81 -5.21
C ILE A 134 -27.74 -8.37 -5.71
N GLU A 135 -28.91 -7.93 -6.17
CA GLU A 135 -29.09 -6.57 -6.69
C GLU A 135 -28.74 -5.50 -5.63
N ALA A 136 -29.26 -5.63 -4.41
CA ALA A 136 -28.98 -4.68 -3.34
C ALA A 136 -27.51 -4.70 -2.91
N ASN A 137 -26.92 -5.89 -2.76
CA ASN A 137 -25.53 -6.07 -2.35
C ASN A 137 -24.56 -5.53 -3.40
N HIS A 138 -24.72 -5.94 -4.66
CA HIS A 138 -23.85 -5.53 -5.76
C HIS A 138 -24.03 -4.05 -6.08
N SER A 139 -25.26 -3.52 -6.06
CA SER A 139 -25.49 -2.07 -6.23
C SER A 139 -24.73 -1.25 -5.19
N ARG A 140 -24.74 -1.69 -3.92
CA ARG A 140 -24.00 -1.00 -2.86
C ARG A 140 -22.49 -1.09 -3.07
N LEU A 141 -21.96 -2.25 -3.45
CA LEU A 141 -20.53 -2.45 -3.68
C LEU A 141 -20.03 -1.67 -4.90
N CYS A 142 -20.79 -1.68 -6.00
CA CYS A 142 -20.50 -0.88 -7.19
C CYS A 142 -20.47 0.61 -6.85
N ARG A 143 -21.47 1.14 -6.13
CA ARG A 143 -21.49 2.55 -5.70
C ARG A 143 -20.27 2.92 -4.85
N ALA A 144 -19.82 2.02 -3.98
CA ALA A 144 -18.68 2.27 -3.10
C ALA A 144 -17.34 2.35 -3.86
N MET A 145 -17.22 1.75 -5.06
CA MET A 145 -15.96 1.71 -5.80
C MET A 145 -15.93 2.57 -7.07
N ASP A 146 -17.08 2.79 -7.72
CA ASP A 146 -17.16 3.41 -9.04
C ASP A 146 -16.48 4.80 -9.08
N ARG A 147 -16.90 5.70 -8.20
CA ARG A 147 -16.31 7.06 -8.12
C ARG A 147 -14.83 7.05 -7.71
N PRO A 148 -14.38 6.32 -6.67
CA PRO A 148 -12.95 6.22 -6.36
C PRO A 148 -12.06 5.74 -7.51
N VAL A 149 -12.49 4.71 -8.26
CA VAL A 149 -11.72 4.17 -9.40
C VAL A 149 -11.67 5.20 -10.52
N ALA A 150 -12.80 5.82 -10.85
CA ALA A 150 -12.84 6.90 -11.83
C ALA A 150 -11.94 8.08 -11.42
N GLY A 151 -11.94 8.43 -10.14
CA GLY A 151 -11.07 9.45 -9.55
C GLY A 151 -9.59 9.12 -9.74
N LEU A 152 -9.18 7.89 -9.41
CA LEU A 152 -7.80 7.41 -9.59
C LEU A 152 -7.36 7.51 -11.04
N LEU A 153 -8.15 6.98 -11.98
CA LEU A 153 -7.82 7.00 -13.41
C LEU A 153 -7.68 8.44 -13.93
N ARG A 154 -8.58 9.34 -13.49
CA ARG A 154 -8.55 10.74 -13.89
C ARG A 154 -7.32 11.47 -13.33
N ASP A 155 -7.00 11.25 -12.06
CA ASP A 155 -5.86 11.87 -11.38
C ASP A 155 -4.53 11.37 -11.97
N LEU A 156 -4.38 10.06 -12.20
CA LEU A 156 -3.22 9.48 -12.90
C LEU A 156 -3.05 10.08 -14.31
N LYS A 157 -4.13 10.28 -15.05
CA LYS A 157 -4.09 10.91 -16.37
C LYS A 157 -3.68 12.38 -16.29
N GLN A 158 -4.25 13.14 -15.37
CA GLN A 158 -3.95 14.57 -15.19
C GLN A 158 -2.47 14.80 -14.85
N ARG A 159 -1.86 13.85 -14.13
CA ARG A 159 -0.44 13.89 -13.74
C ARG A 159 0.51 13.27 -14.76
N GLY A 160 0.00 12.73 -15.87
CA GLY A 160 0.79 12.03 -16.88
C GLY A 160 1.27 10.63 -16.48
N LEU A 161 0.96 10.18 -15.25
CA LEU A 161 1.37 8.88 -14.69
C LEU A 161 0.70 7.69 -15.40
N LEU A 162 -0.47 7.91 -15.98
CA LEU A 162 -1.19 6.86 -16.71
C LEU A 162 -0.44 6.36 -17.95
N ASN A 163 0.49 7.15 -18.49
CA ASN A 163 1.34 6.72 -19.63
C ASN A 163 2.39 5.68 -19.22
N GLU A 164 2.75 5.63 -17.94
CA GLU A 164 3.78 4.75 -17.39
C GLU A 164 3.19 3.67 -16.45
N THR A 165 1.87 3.70 -16.23
CA THR A 165 1.18 2.82 -15.29
C THR A 165 0.14 1.97 -16.00
N LEU A 166 0.31 0.65 -15.99
CA LEU A 166 -0.73 -0.28 -16.41
C LEU A 166 -1.75 -0.45 -15.29
N VAL A 167 -3.02 -0.14 -15.56
CA VAL A 167 -4.13 -0.39 -14.65
C VAL A 167 -4.94 -1.58 -15.14
N ILE A 168 -5.07 -2.60 -14.29
CA ILE A 168 -5.90 -3.77 -14.52
C ILE A 168 -7.07 -3.71 -13.53
N TRP A 169 -8.30 -3.85 -14.04
CA TRP A 169 -9.53 -3.79 -13.25
C TRP A 169 -10.39 -5.02 -13.54
N GLY A 170 -10.90 -5.65 -12.48
CA GLY A 170 -11.72 -6.85 -12.52
C GLY A 170 -11.99 -7.41 -11.14
#